data_AF-A0A2I0PBE2-F1
#
_entry.id   AF-A0A2I0PBE2-F1
#
_cell.length_a   1.000
_cell.length_b   1.000
_cell.length_c   1.000
_cell.angle_alpha   90.00
_cell.angle_beta   90.00
_cell.angle_gamma   90.00
#
_symmetry.space_group_name_H-M   'P 1'
#
loop_
_entity.id
_entity.type
_entity.pdbx_description
1 polymer ?
#
loop_
_entity_poly.entity_id
_entity_poly.type
_entity_poly.pdbx_seq_one_letter_code
_entity_poly.pdbx_strand_id
1 'polypeptide(L)'
;MISVAAPAAAETPRPAESPVEAPVDRLEIDDAVKQASPYYVMLVGTDDERENLLGYIDHSPRSAEEKEAMKESLREIWVKYPVVHETEGVVTRIAFDPAAGENPVLTDEENAVLADISRAMAEAFAATPTETQATWYDLAIWLVKTDGQGNEAWNRTYPGGDSADVAVVLQTDDGGYLIAGNTGFRDALLLRTDADGNEVWRKTYGGPDWDTVRAVVATGDGNYIVAGSTGWTPEKNTRSAWLFKVAPDGGEVWSRTFPGDGLFTTVDLTADGGFILGGNRNAGTDDAWLVRVDRDGGEEWNRTIGGNDSGIVDNVISTQVDGGYLVAVRNPWEAARSGTAAPIRLFKTDPTGEVLWTKTLDEMDGGTGATLLVVPGGGAVGYLLACGAVLPGSDLPGPCLSKIGGTGSIVWTVTPEVPGGALLVTSAVAPSPGEYAFTGTVYAGGPHDGWLVLLDHTGNVTSAHSFGGDATDDISALAATADGGYILAGTTRSFGENGRAAPGRAPGFEALAATVACGIGVLRRGVRRG
;
A
#
# COMPACT_ATOMS: atom_id res chain seq x y z
N MET A 1 -31.12 50.31 -38.44
CA MET A 1 -31.88 49.69 -39.55
C MET A 1 -30.89 49.04 -40.50
N ILE A 2 -31.14 47.75 -40.79
CA ILE A 2 -30.78 47.01 -42.01
C ILE A 2 -29.30 46.67 -42.26
N SER A 3 -28.95 45.45 -41.80
CA SER A 3 -28.29 44.33 -42.51
C SER A 3 -27.70 44.56 -43.90
N VAL A 4 -26.45 44.10 -44.09
CA VAL A 4 -26.06 43.30 -45.26
C VAL A 4 -25.10 42.19 -44.80
N ALA A 5 -25.51 40.94 -44.98
CA ALA A 5 -24.72 39.73 -44.76
C ALA A 5 -23.81 39.43 -45.98
N ALA A 6 -22.62 38.89 -45.72
CA ALA A 6 -21.75 38.27 -46.73
C ALA A 6 -21.97 36.74 -46.75
N PRO A 7 -21.80 36.07 -47.91
CA PRO A 7 -22.34 34.73 -48.14
C PRO A 7 -21.46 33.62 -47.54
N ALA A 8 -22.12 32.56 -47.09
CA ALA A 8 -21.52 31.32 -46.62
C ALA A 8 -20.72 30.64 -47.74
N ALA A 9 -19.47 30.27 -47.44
CA ALA A 9 -18.71 29.33 -48.24
C ALA A 9 -19.30 27.93 -48.05
N ALA A 10 -19.59 27.26 -49.16
CA ALA A 10 -20.16 25.93 -49.21
C ALA A 10 -19.25 24.90 -48.55
N GLU A 11 -19.81 24.12 -47.63
CA GLU A 11 -19.18 22.94 -47.04
C GLU A 11 -18.91 21.89 -48.13
N THR A 12 -17.66 21.44 -48.22
CA THR A 12 -17.34 20.17 -48.89
C THR A 12 -17.97 19.03 -48.08
N PRO A 13 -18.64 18.04 -48.70
CA PRO A 13 -19.24 16.93 -47.97
C PRO A 13 -18.12 16.13 -47.30
N ARG A 14 -18.18 15.99 -45.97
CA ARG A 14 -17.36 15.00 -45.27
C ARG A 14 -17.70 13.61 -45.82
N PRO A 15 -16.72 12.74 -46.09
CA PRO A 15 -17.00 11.35 -46.36
C PRO A 15 -17.81 10.78 -45.18
N ALA A 16 -18.81 9.97 -45.49
CA ALA A 16 -19.70 9.36 -44.51
C ALA A 16 -18.89 8.80 -43.33
N GLU A 17 -19.23 9.26 -42.13
CA GLU A 17 -18.75 8.69 -40.89
C GLU A 17 -19.03 7.18 -40.96
N SER A 18 -17.96 6.38 -40.98
CA SER A 18 -18.07 4.98 -40.58
C SER A 18 -18.75 4.98 -39.21
N PRO A 19 -19.75 4.12 -38.96
CA PRO A 19 -20.31 4.03 -37.63
C PRO A 19 -19.15 3.72 -36.68
N VAL A 20 -18.91 4.63 -35.74
CA VAL A 20 -18.08 4.34 -34.58
C VAL A 20 -18.84 3.23 -33.87
N GLU A 21 -18.40 1.98 -34.09
CA GLU A 21 -18.77 0.89 -33.21
C GLU A 21 -18.44 1.36 -31.79
N ALA A 22 -19.48 1.36 -30.95
CA ALA A 22 -19.33 1.57 -29.53
C ALA A 22 -18.22 0.64 -29.01
N PRO A 23 -17.41 1.05 -28.01
CA PRO A 23 -16.52 0.12 -27.37
C PRO A 23 -17.37 -1.06 -26.88
N VAL A 24 -17.05 -2.23 -27.42
CA VAL A 24 -17.68 -3.52 -27.12
C VAL A 24 -17.79 -3.63 -25.60
N ASP A 25 -19.01 -3.89 -25.13
CA ASP A 25 -19.31 -4.13 -23.73
C ASP A 25 -18.26 -5.11 -23.16
N ARG A 26 -17.50 -4.61 -22.18
CA ARG A 26 -16.54 -5.42 -21.43
C ARG A 26 -17.32 -6.56 -20.77
N LEU A 27 -16.80 -7.76 -20.93
CA LEU A 27 -17.26 -8.95 -20.25
C LEU A 27 -17.32 -8.71 -18.73
N GLU A 28 -18.51 -8.73 -18.15
CA GLU A 28 -18.67 -8.81 -16.69
C GLU A 28 -18.31 -10.23 -16.24
N ILE A 29 -17.04 -10.41 -15.87
CA ILE A 29 -16.62 -11.50 -14.98
C ILE A 29 -17.16 -11.12 -13.59
N ASP A 30 -18.07 -11.93 -13.06
CA ASP A 30 -18.72 -11.78 -11.75
C ASP A 30 -17.70 -11.45 -10.65
N ASP A 31 -18.03 -10.50 -9.78
CA ASP A 31 -17.16 -10.02 -8.70
C ASP A 31 -16.90 -11.08 -7.62
N ALA A 32 -17.63 -12.20 -7.61
CA ALA A 32 -17.29 -13.39 -6.82
C ALA A 32 -16.11 -14.20 -7.39
N VAL A 33 -15.88 -14.12 -8.71
CA VAL A 33 -14.85 -14.90 -9.44
C VAL A 33 -13.48 -14.20 -9.40
N LYS A 34 -13.44 -12.89 -9.18
CA LYS A 34 -12.18 -12.11 -9.06
C LYS A 34 -11.42 -12.32 -7.75
N GLN A 35 -11.99 -13.03 -6.77
CA GLN A 35 -11.45 -13.06 -5.40
C GLN A 35 -10.37 -14.13 -5.11
N ALA A 36 -9.81 -14.83 -6.11
CA ALA A 36 -8.63 -15.68 -5.88
C ALA A 36 -7.74 -15.87 -7.13
N SER A 37 -6.43 -15.66 -7.02
CA SER A 37 -5.43 -15.88 -8.10
C SER A 37 -5.37 -17.30 -8.74
N PRO A 38 -5.87 -18.41 -8.14
CA PRO A 38 -5.85 -19.71 -8.81
C PRO A 38 -6.70 -19.78 -10.08
N TYR A 39 -7.76 -18.97 -10.19
CA TYR A 39 -8.70 -19.05 -11.31
C TYR A 39 -8.13 -18.52 -12.63
N TYR A 40 -7.18 -17.58 -12.58
CA TYR A 40 -6.50 -17.08 -13.77
C TYR A 40 -5.61 -18.16 -14.40
N VAL A 41 -4.81 -18.87 -13.60
CA VAL A 41 -3.97 -19.98 -14.09
C VAL A 41 -4.82 -21.19 -14.50
N MET A 42 -5.92 -21.45 -13.79
CA MET A 42 -6.90 -22.50 -14.13
C MET A 42 -7.58 -22.28 -15.49
N LEU A 43 -7.58 -21.06 -16.04
CA LEU A 43 -8.30 -20.76 -17.27
C LEU A 43 -7.36 -20.30 -18.40
N VAL A 44 -6.39 -19.43 -18.10
CA VAL A 44 -5.58 -18.72 -19.09
C VAL A 44 -4.07 -18.75 -18.83
N GLY A 45 -3.59 -19.63 -17.95
CA GLY A 45 -2.14 -19.86 -17.79
C GLY A 45 -1.48 -20.50 -19.01
N THR A 46 -0.17 -20.34 -19.15
CA THR A 46 0.69 -21.07 -20.10
C THR A 46 0.72 -22.58 -19.78
N ASP A 47 1.15 -23.41 -20.74
CA ASP A 47 1.26 -24.86 -20.53
C ASP A 47 2.16 -25.22 -19.32
N ASP A 48 3.24 -24.47 -19.10
CA ASP A 48 4.14 -24.66 -17.95
C ASP A 48 3.46 -24.25 -16.62
N GLU A 49 2.70 -23.16 -16.60
CA GLU A 49 1.93 -22.73 -15.41
C GLU A 49 0.78 -23.68 -15.09
N ARG A 50 0.12 -24.21 -16.13
CA ARG A 50 -0.94 -25.22 -16.03
C ARG A 50 -0.39 -26.53 -15.46
N GLU A 51 0.77 -27.00 -15.90
CA GLU A 51 1.43 -28.19 -15.33
C GLU A 51 1.89 -27.95 -13.88
N ASN A 52 2.40 -26.76 -13.55
CA ASN A 52 2.71 -26.40 -12.17
C ASN A 52 1.45 -26.41 -11.28
N LEU A 53 0.31 -25.93 -11.80
CA LEU A 53 -0.99 -25.96 -11.12
C LEU A 53 -1.44 -27.39 -10.76
N LEU A 54 -1.27 -28.36 -11.67
CA LEU A 54 -1.57 -29.77 -11.39
C LEU A 54 -0.69 -30.33 -10.27
N GLY A 55 0.56 -29.87 -10.18
CA GLY A 55 1.46 -30.19 -9.09
C GLY A 55 0.96 -29.71 -7.72
N TYR A 56 0.23 -28.60 -7.64
CA TYR A 56 -0.35 -28.14 -6.37
C TYR A 56 -1.50 -29.04 -5.89
N ILE A 57 -2.32 -29.57 -6.80
CA ILE A 57 -3.40 -30.52 -6.46
C ILE A 57 -2.82 -31.79 -5.82
N ASP A 58 -1.62 -32.23 -6.25
CA ASP A 58 -0.93 -33.39 -5.69
C ASP A 58 -0.60 -33.25 -4.21
N HIS A 59 -0.41 -32.02 -3.74
CA HIS A 59 -0.10 -31.72 -2.34
C HIS A 59 -1.35 -31.71 -1.45
N SER A 60 -2.57 -31.77 -2.01
CA SER A 60 -3.81 -31.78 -1.22
C SER A 60 -3.92 -33.02 -0.30
N PRO A 61 -4.61 -32.93 0.84
CA PRO A 61 -4.82 -34.08 1.73
C PRO A 61 -5.88 -35.07 1.22
N ARG A 62 -6.42 -34.85 0.01
CA ARG A 62 -7.46 -35.66 -0.63
C ARG A 62 -6.94 -37.03 -1.05
N SER A 63 -7.85 -37.96 -1.31
CA SER A 63 -7.49 -39.28 -1.83
C SER A 63 -6.87 -39.19 -3.23
N ALA A 64 -6.09 -40.20 -3.62
CA ALA A 64 -5.50 -40.26 -4.96
C ALA A 64 -6.57 -40.26 -6.07
N GLU A 65 -7.73 -40.86 -5.80
CA GLU A 65 -8.86 -40.89 -6.74
C GLU A 65 -9.49 -39.51 -6.92
N GLU A 66 -9.66 -38.74 -5.84
CA GLU A 66 -10.17 -37.36 -5.90
C GLU A 66 -9.18 -36.42 -6.61
N LYS A 67 -7.88 -36.57 -6.34
CA LYS A 67 -6.83 -35.76 -6.99
C LYS A 67 -6.81 -35.95 -8.51
N GLU A 68 -6.83 -37.19 -8.96
CA GLU A 68 -6.82 -37.49 -10.39
C GLU A 68 -8.13 -37.04 -11.07
N ALA A 69 -9.28 -37.15 -10.39
CA ALA A 69 -10.55 -36.63 -10.90
C ALA A 69 -10.53 -35.09 -11.06
N MET A 70 -9.94 -34.37 -10.10
CA MET A 70 -9.77 -32.92 -10.15
C MET A 70 -8.86 -32.48 -11.31
N LYS A 71 -7.71 -33.16 -11.49
CA LYS A 71 -6.78 -32.88 -12.60
C LYS A 71 -7.41 -33.14 -13.96
N GLU A 72 -8.17 -34.23 -14.09
CA GLU A 72 -8.85 -34.57 -15.34
C GLU A 72 -9.92 -33.53 -15.68
N SER A 73 -10.74 -33.12 -14.70
CA SER A 73 -11.76 -32.10 -14.89
C SER A 73 -11.15 -30.76 -15.34
N LEU A 74 -9.99 -30.40 -14.81
CA LEU A 74 -9.28 -29.18 -15.20
C LEU A 74 -8.72 -29.25 -16.62
N ARG A 75 -8.19 -30.42 -17.02
CA ARG A 75 -7.74 -30.68 -18.39
C ARG A 75 -8.88 -30.63 -19.39
N GLU A 76 -10.06 -31.13 -19.03
CA GLU A 76 -11.27 -31.01 -19.87
C GLU A 76 -11.69 -29.55 -20.07
N ILE A 77 -11.62 -28.72 -19.02
CA ILE A 77 -11.89 -27.28 -19.10
C ILE A 77 -10.87 -26.59 -20.04
N TRP A 78 -9.58 -26.92 -19.97
CA TRP A 78 -8.57 -26.35 -20.87
C TRP A 78 -8.75 -26.74 -22.34
N VAL A 79 -9.20 -27.96 -22.60
CA VAL A 79 -9.52 -28.41 -23.96
C VAL A 79 -10.76 -27.68 -24.49
N LYS A 80 -11.74 -27.41 -23.63
CA LYS A 80 -12.96 -26.69 -24.00
C LYS A 80 -12.71 -25.20 -24.25
N TYR A 81 -11.77 -24.59 -23.52
CA TYR A 81 -11.42 -23.18 -23.62
C TYR A 81 -9.93 -23.01 -23.99
N PRO A 82 -9.57 -23.27 -25.26
CA PRO A 82 -8.19 -23.15 -25.71
C PRO A 82 -7.72 -21.69 -25.62
N VAL A 83 -6.45 -21.49 -25.29
CA VAL A 83 -5.80 -20.18 -25.25
C VAL A 83 -4.76 -20.07 -26.34
N VAL A 84 -4.65 -18.87 -26.90
CA VAL A 84 -3.62 -18.47 -27.86
C VAL A 84 -2.59 -17.57 -27.18
N HIS A 85 -1.34 -17.80 -27.52
CA HIS A 85 -0.21 -17.00 -27.07
C HIS A 85 0.24 -16.12 -28.24
N GLU A 86 -0.11 -14.84 -28.20
CA GLU A 86 0.36 -13.87 -29.19
C GLU A 86 1.61 -13.17 -28.65
N THR A 87 2.76 -13.47 -29.24
CA THR A 87 4.02 -12.82 -28.88
C THR A 87 4.27 -11.64 -29.80
N GLU A 88 4.20 -10.42 -29.27
CA GLU A 88 4.57 -9.19 -29.98
C GLU A 88 5.79 -8.56 -29.27
N GLY A 89 6.99 -8.86 -29.77
CA GLY A 89 8.24 -8.44 -29.13
C GLY A 89 8.55 -9.25 -27.86
N VAL A 90 8.68 -8.59 -26.71
CA VAL A 90 8.94 -9.19 -25.38
C VAL A 90 7.65 -9.41 -24.57
N VAL A 91 6.49 -9.07 -25.14
CA VAL A 91 5.18 -9.20 -24.50
C VAL A 91 4.47 -10.40 -25.11
N THR A 92 4.16 -11.39 -24.28
CA THR A 92 3.22 -12.47 -24.62
C THR A 92 1.85 -12.08 -24.10
N ARG A 93 0.89 -11.85 -24.99
CA ARG A 93 -0.52 -11.73 -24.64
C ARG A 93 -1.12 -13.12 -24.67
N ILE A 94 -1.83 -13.48 -23.61
CA ILE A 94 -2.57 -14.74 -23.52
C ILE A 94 -4.05 -14.39 -23.55
N ALA A 95 -4.77 -14.94 -24.51
CA ALA A 95 -6.19 -14.74 -24.68
C ALA A 95 -6.84 -16.06 -25.07
N PHE A 96 -8.14 -16.20 -24.87
CA PHE A 96 -8.86 -17.34 -25.44
C PHE A 96 -8.78 -17.31 -26.97
N ASP A 97 -8.66 -18.49 -27.58
CA ASP A 97 -8.59 -18.61 -29.03
C ASP A 97 -9.83 -17.97 -29.66
N PRO A 98 -9.68 -16.89 -30.44
CA PRO A 98 -10.81 -16.21 -31.06
C PRO A 98 -11.56 -17.09 -32.08
N ALA A 99 -10.96 -18.19 -32.55
CA ALA A 99 -11.65 -19.20 -33.35
C ALA A 99 -12.68 -20.01 -32.55
N ALA A 100 -12.65 -19.96 -31.21
CA ALA A 100 -13.59 -20.63 -30.31
C ALA A 100 -14.85 -19.79 -29.98
N GLY A 101 -14.89 -18.51 -30.35
CA GLY A 101 -16.02 -17.59 -30.10
C GLY A 101 -15.65 -16.39 -29.22
N GLU A 102 -16.64 -15.60 -28.81
CA GLU A 102 -16.47 -14.57 -27.77
C GLU A 102 -16.02 -15.21 -26.44
N ASN A 103 -15.51 -14.40 -25.50
CA ASN A 103 -14.97 -14.88 -24.22
C ASN A 103 -15.84 -15.98 -23.58
N PRO A 104 -15.22 -17.03 -23.02
CA PRO A 104 -15.94 -18.20 -22.56
C PRO A 104 -16.85 -17.90 -21.38
N VAL A 105 -18.09 -18.36 -21.48
CA VAL A 105 -19.06 -18.36 -20.38
C VAL A 105 -19.03 -19.74 -19.73
N LEU A 106 -18.51 -19.80 -18.51
CA LEU A 106 -18.47 -21.04 -17.72
C LEU A 106 -19.89 -21.44 -17.29
N THR A 107 -20.16 -22.73 -17.29
CA THR A 107 -21.39 -23.31 -16.72
C THR A 107 -21.33 -23.36 -15.20
N ASP A 108 -22.48 -23.45 -14.54
CA ASP A 108 -22.57 -23.59 -13.07
C ASP A 108 -21.79 -24.82 -12.56
N GLU A 109 -21.77 -25.91 -13.34
CA GLU A 109 -21.01 -27.12 -13.03
C GLU A 109 -19.50 -26.89 -13.11
N GLU A 110 -19.02 -26.20 -14.14
CA GLU A 110 -17.60 -25.84 -14.29
C GLU A 110 -17.14 -24.88 -13.19
N ASN A 111 -17.98 -23.91 -12.82
CA ASN A 111 -17.72 -23.02 -11.69
C ASN A 111 -17.61 -23.79 -10.37
N ALA A 112 -18.49 -24.79 -10.15
CA ALA A 112 -18.44 -25.63 -8.96
C ALA A 112 -17.17 -26.50 -8.90
N VAL A 113 -16.72 -27.01 -10.05
CA VAL A 113 -15.47 -27.79 -10.18
C VAL A 113 -14.26 -26.92 -9.84
N LEU A 114 -14.15 -25.73 -10.43
CA LEU A 114 -13.03 -24.83 -10.17
C LEU A 114 -12.98 -24.39 -8.69
N ALA A 115 -14.14 -24.18 -8.07
CA ALA A 115 -14.26 -23.87 -6.65
C ALA A 115 -13.81 -25.01 -5.73
N ASP A 116 -14.09 -26.26 -6.10
CA ASP A 116 -13.65 -27.42 -5.31
C ASP A 116 -12.14 -27.66 -5.45
N ILE A 117 -11.57 -27.44 -6.64
CA ILE A 117 -10.12 -27.49 -6.88
C ILE A 117 -9.40 -26.39 -6.08
N SER A 118 -9.93 -25.17 -6.09
CA SER A 118 -9.42 -24.06 -5.28
C SER A 118 -9.38 -24.41 -3.79
N ARG A 119 -10.44 -25.04 -3.28
CA ARG A 119 -10.51 -25.51 -1.88
C ARG A 119 -9.50 -26.62 -1.59
N ALA A 120 -9.38 -27.62 -2.47
CA ALA A 120 -8.44 -28.72 -2.30
C ALA A 120 -6.97 -28.24 -2.28
N MET A 121 -6.64 -27.23 -3.08
CA MET A 121 -5.33 -26.59 -3.02
C MET A 121 -5.14 -25.86 -1.69
N ALA A 122 -6.12 -25.10 -1.21
CA ALA A 122 -6.04 -24.47 0.12
C ALA A 122 -5.84 -25.50 1.26
N GLU A 123 -6.49 -26.66 1.17
CA GLU A 123 -6.35 -27.76 2.13
C GLU A 123 -4.95 -28.41 2.10
N ALA A 124 -4.28 -28.45 0.93
CA ALA A 124 -2.89 -28.91 0.78
C ALA A 124 -1.94 -28.16 1.72
N PHE A 125 -2.16 -26.85 1.83
CA PHE A 125 -1.33 -25.96 2.61
C PHE A 125 -1.65 -26.08 4.12
N ALA A 126 -2.91 -26.35 4.48
CA ALA A 126 -3.35 -26.53 5.88
C ALA A 126 -2.92 -27.87 6.50
N ALA A 127 -2.68 -28.91 5.69
CA ALA A 127 -2.41 -30.28 6.16
C ALA A 127 -0.96 -30.56 6.57
N THR A 128 -0.07 -29.55 6.54
CA THR A 128 1.29 -29.65 7.06
C THR A 128 1.35 -29.09 8.49
N PRO A 129 1.31 -29.91 9.55
CA PRO A 129 1.53 -29.42 10.89
C PRO A 129 3.04 -29.25 11.10
N THR A 130 3.60 -28.14 10.63
CA THR A 130 4.95 -27.75 11.03
C THR A 130 4.85 -26.89 12.27
N GLU A 131 5.02 -27.51 13.44
CA GLU A 131 5.22 -26.84 14.74
C GLU A 131 6.47 -25.94 14.79
N THR A 132 7.06 -25.52 13.65
CA THR A 132 8.28 -24.69 13.67
C THR A 132 8.56 -23.83 12.45
N GLN A 133 7.67 -23.71 11.46
CA GLN A 133 7.79 -22.65 10.44
C GLN A 133 6.40 -22.18 10.02
N ALA A 134 6.01 -21.01 10.52
CA ALA A 134 5.02 -20.18 9.85
C ALA A 134 5.59 -19.88 8.46
N THR A 135 5.01 -20.47 7.42
CA THR A 135 5.34 -20.08 6.05
C THR A 135 4.71 -18.70 5.81
N TRP A 136 5.24 -17.94 4.86
CA TRP A 136 4.94 -16.51 4.65
C TRP A 136 3.50 -16.20 4.20
N TYR A 137 2.59 -17.18 4.29
CA TYR A 137 1.31 -17.28 3.59
C TYR A 137 0.06 -17.06 4.47
N ASP A 138 0.21 -16.83 5.79
CA ASP A 138 -0.92 -16.71 6.75
C ASP A 138 -1.15 -15.27 7.25
N LEU A 139 -1.13 -14.26 6.38
CA LEU A 139 -1.40 -12.86 6.77
C LEU A 139 -2.82 -12.44 6.37
N ALA A 140 -3.64 -12.11 7.36
CA ALA A 140 -4.90 -11.41 7.12
C ALA A 140 -4.66 -9.91 7.04
N ILE A 141 -5.38 -9.22 6.15
CA ILE A 141 -5.45 -7.76 6.17
C ILE A 141 -6.16 -7.36 7.47
N TRP A 142 -5.60 -6.40 8.18
CA TRP A 142 -6.08 -5.97 9.48
C TRP A 142 -6.39 -4.48 9.49
N LEU A 143 -7.53 -4.14 10.07
CA LEU A 143 -7.99 -2.77 10.21
C LEU A 143 -8.38 -2.51 11.66
N VAL A 144 -7.82 -1.45 12.26
CA VAL A 144 -8.08 -1.05 13.64
C VAL A 144 -8.58 0.39 13.67
N LYS A 145 -9.78 0.61 14.18
CA LYS A 145 -10.34 1.94 14.44
C LYS A 145 -10.11 2.31 15.89
N THR A 146 -9.71 3.56 16.11
CA THR A 146 -9.54 4.13 17.44
C THR A 146 -10.34 5.42 17.61
N ASP A 147 -10.49 5.85 18.87
CA ASP A 147 -10.85 7.22 19.21
C ASP A 147 -9.65 8.18 19.09
N GLY A 148 -9.87 9.47 19.35
CA GLY A 148 -8.82 10.50 19.27
C GLY A 148 -7.73 10.39 20.33
N GLN A 149 -7.94 9.58 21.37
CA GLN A 149 -6.94 9.29 22.39
C GLN A 149 -6.11 8.04 22.06
N GLY A 150 -6.50 7.27 21.04
CA GLY A 150 -5.85 6.04 20.61
C GLY A 150 -6.47 4.77 21.21
N ASN A 151 -7.60 4.86 21.93
CA ASN A 151 -8.27 3.66 22.45
C ASN A 151 -8.99 2.92 21.32
N GLU A 152 -8.87 1.60 21.28
CA GLU A 152 -9.54 0.74 20.30
C GLU A 152 -11.07 0.89 20.39
N ALA A 153 -11.69 1.29 19.28
CA ALA A 153 -13.14 1.27 19.10
C ALA A 153 -13.58 -0.10 18.55
N TRP A 154 -12.91 -0.57 17.50
CA TRP A 154 -13.10 -1.89 16.91
C TRP A 154 -11.88 -2.29 16.08
N ASN A 155 -11.73 -3.59 15.82
CA ASN A 155 -10.85 -4.09 14.79
C ASN A 155 -11.54 -5.16 13.92
N ARG A 156 -11.05 -5.32 12.70
CA ARG A 156 -11.58 -6.23 11.67
C ARG A 156 -10.43 -6.88 10.92
N THR A 157 -10.62 -8.14 10.57
CA THR A 157 -9.72 -8.87 9.68
C THR A 157 -10.42 -9.25 8.41
N TYR A 158 -9.65 -9.26 7.33
CA TYR A 158 -10.11 -9.65 6.01
C TYR A 158 -9.11 -10.66 5.43
N PRO A 159 -9.58 -11.72 4.76
CA PRO A 159 -8.68 -12.66 4.11
C PRO A 159 -7.77 -11.92 3.11
N GLY A 160 -6.46 -12.09 3.27
CA GLY A 160 -5.45 -11.45 2.41
C GLY A 160 -5.00 -12.31 1.23
N GLY A 161 -5.30 -13.61 1.26
CA GLY A 161 -4.68 -14.61 0.37
C GLY A 161 -3.25 -14.97 0.80
N ASP A 162 -2.45 -15.46 -0.15
CA ASP A 162 -1.13 -16.07 0.06
C ASP A 162 0.02 -15.08 0.40
N SER A 163 -0.19 -14.14 1.34
CA SER A 163 0.70 -13.05 1.80
C SER A 163 0.22 -11.66 1.36
N ALA A 164 -0.71 -11.08 2.12
CA ALA A 164 -1.08 -9.68 1.92
C ALA A 164 -0.02 -8.72 2.49
N ASP A 165 0.20 -7.60 1.82
CA ASP A 165 0.90 -6.43 2.37
C ASP A 165 0.02 -5.19 2.16
N VAL A 166 -0.20 -4.40 3.21
CA VAL A 166 -1.02 -3.18 3.12
C VAL A 166 -0.10 -2.00 2.87
N ALA A 167 -0.40 -1.23 1.82
CA ALA A 167 0.35 -0.02 1.49
C ALA A 167 -0.29 1.24 2.09
N VAL A 168 -1.63 1.35 2.00
CA VAL A 168 -2.35 2.59 2.34
C VAL A 168 -3.71 2.29 2.95
N VAL A 169 -4.15 3.15 3.87
CA VAL A 169 -5.56 3.31 4.25
C VAL A 169 -5.93 4.78 4.15
N LEU A 170 -7.15 5.06 3.68
CA LEU A 170 -7.78 6.39 3.74
C LEU A 170 -9.25 6.26 4.13
N GLN A 171 -9.78 7.31 4.76
CA GLN A 171 -11.22 7.41 4.99
C GLN A 171 -11.91 7.94 3.73
N THR A 172 -13.03 7.34 3.35
CA THR A 172 -13.87 7.77 2.23
C THR A 172 -14.89 8.84 2.67
N ASP A 173 -15.41 9.63 1.74
CA ASP A 173 -16.32 10.75 2.02
C ASP A 173 -17.63 10.33 2.74
N ASP A 174 -18.06 9.08 2.54
CA ASP A 174 -19.21 8.48 3.20
C ASP A 174 -18.89 7.88 4.59
N GLY A 175 -17.65 8.08 5.08
CA GLY A 175 -17.19 7.65 6.40
C GLY A 175 -16.62 6.23 6.45
N GLY A 176 -16.70 5.47 5.35
CA GLY A 176 -16.04 4.17 5.19
C GLY A 176 -14.53 4.28 4.99
N TYR A 177 -13.91 3.18 4.57
CA TYR A 177 -12.45 3.12 4.39
C TYR A 177 -12.08 2.44 3.09
N LEU A 178 -11.04 2.96 2.44
CA LEU A 178 -10.37 2.32 1.32
C LEU A 178 -9.00 1.86 1.79
N ILE A 179 -8.74 0.56 1.62
CA ILE A 179 -7.48 -0.09 1.92
C ILE A 179 -6.86 -0.50 0.59
N ALA A 180 -5.59 -0.17 0.40
CA ALA A 180 -4.81 -0.60 -0.75
C ALA A 180 -3.65 -1.47 -0.29
N GLY A 181 -3.52 -2.62 -0.91
CA GLY A 181 -2.48 -3.59 -0.58
C GLY A 181 -2.14 -4.48 -1.77
N ASN A 182 -1.26 -5.44 -1.55
CA ASN A 182 -0.79 -6.38 -2.56
C ASN A 182 -1.16 -7.78 -2.10
N THR A 183 -1.66 -8.62 -3.00
CA THR A 183 -1.91 -10.04 -2.70
C THR A 183 -0.60 -10.84 -2.69
N GLY A 184 -0.67 -12.10 -2.23
CA GLY A 184 0.47 -13.03 -2.21
C GLY A 184 1.16 -13.27 -3.55
N PHE A 185 0.42 -13.12 -4.65
CA PHE A 185 0.90 -13.28 -6.02
C PHE A 185 1.24 -11.95 -6.70
N ARG A 186 1.16 -10.84 -5.93
CA ARG A 186 1.46 -9.48 -6.35
C ARG A 186 0.52 -8.99 -7.44
N ASP A 187 -0.77 -9.01 -7.16
CA ASP A 187 -1.72 -8.12 -7.82
C ASP A 187 -2.03 -6.94 -6.90
N ALA A 188 -2.31 -5.77 -7.47
CA ALA A 188 -2.78 -4.63 -6.69
C ALA A 188 -4.21 -4.90 -6.22
N LEU A 189 -4.44 -4.87 -4.91
CA LEU A 189 -5.73 -5.08 -4.26
C LEU A 189 -6.25 -3.75 -3.70
N LEU A 190 -7.49 -3.41 -4.03
CA LEU A 190 -8.25 -2.43 -3.28
C LEU A 190 -9.42 -3.11 -2.56
N LEU A 191 -9.59 -2.77 -1.29
CA LEU A 191 -10.66 -3.24 -0.42
C LEU A 191 -11.39 -2.02 0.13
N ARG A 192 -12.70 -1.93 -0.12
CA ARG A 192 -13.56 -0.89 0.46
C ARG A 192 -14.43 -1.47 1.56
N THR A 193 -14.57 -0.71 2.64
CA THR A 193 -15.42 -1.03 3.77
C THR A 193 -16.38 0.12 4.07
N ASP A 194 -17.44 -0.18 4.81
CA ASP A 194 -18.29 0.83 5.42
C ASP A 194 -17.64 1.42 6.70
N ALA A 195 -18.33 2.36 7.34
CA ALA A 195 -17.82 3.04 8.55
C ALA A 195 -17.63 2.09 9.75
N ASP A 196 -18.31 0.93 9.76
CA ASP A 196 -18.25 -0.09 10.81
C ASP A 196 -17.22 -1.20 10.48
N GLY A 197 -16.51 -1.05 9.36
CA GLY A 197 -15.52 -2.01 8.87
C GLY A 197 -16.14 -3.27 8.28
N ASN A 198 -17.37 -3.23 7.78
CA ASN A 198 -17.89 -4.33 6.97
C ASN A 198 -17.42 -4.15 5.52
N GLU A 199 -16.97 -5.24 4.90
CA GLU A 199 -16.54 -5.22 3.51
C GLU A 199 -17.72 -4.85 2.58
N VAL A 200 -17.50 -3.84 1.75
CA VAL A 200 -18.46 -3.40 0.71
C VAL A 200 -18.09 -4.04 -0.62
N TRP A 201 -16.81 -3.96 -1.00
CA TRP A 201 -16.26 -4.63 -2.17
C TRP A 201 -14.75 -4.80 -2.04
N ARG A 202 -14.20 -5.76 -2.77
CA ARG A 202 -12.77 -5.89 -3.04
C ARG A 202 -12.52 -6.18 -4.51
N LYS A 203 -11.45 -5.65 -5.05
CA LYS A 203 -11.06 -5.84 -6.46
C LYS A 203 -9.55 -5.87 -6.61
N THR A 204 -9.08 -6.77 -7.47
CA THR A 204 -7.70 -6.79 -7.95
C THR A 204 -7.59 -6.00 -9.26
N TYR A 205 -6.45 -5.36 -9.47
CA TYR A 205 -6.14 -4.56 -10.64
C TYR A 205 -4.77 -4.96 -11.15
N GLY A 206 -4.65 -5.08 -12.46
CA GLY A 206 -3.44 -5.61 -13.08
C GLY A 206 -3.74 -6.53 -14.25
N GLY A 207 -2.72 -7.28 -14.66
CA GLY A 207 -2.76 -8.31 -15.68
C GLY A 207 -2.16 -9.63 -15.17
N PRO A 208 -1.61 -10.48 -16.06
CA PRO A 208 -0.93 -11.72 -15.65
C PRO A 208 0.38 -11.53 -14.90
N ASP A 209 0.96 -10.34 -15.00
CA ASP A 209 2.28 -10.03 -14.45
C ASP A 209 2.15 -9.54 -13.00
N TRP A 210 3.26 -9.38 -12.28
CA TRP A 210 3.22 -8.80 -10.94
C TRP A 210 2.95 -7.29 -11.02
N ASP A 211 1.86 -6.90 -10.38
CA ASP A 211 1.31 -5.57 -10.24
C ASP A 211 1.25 -5.18 -8.77
N THR A 212 1.74 -3.99 -8.45
CA THR A 212 1.79 -3.54 -7.05
C THR A 212 1.19 -2.17 -6.90
N VAL A 213 0.57 -1.93 -5.74
CA VAL A 213 0.17 -0.62 -5.25
C VAL A 213 1.10 -0.18 -4.14
N ARG A 214 1.41 1.13 -4.13
CA ARG A 214 2.24 1.79 -3.13
C ARG A 214 1.60 3.03 -2.53
N ALA A 215 0.80 3.75 -3.30
CA ALA A 215 0.16 4.97 -2.84
C ALA A 215 -1.24 5.14 -3.41
N VAL A 216 -2.12 5.77 -2.64
CA VAL A 216 -3.48 6.12 -3.04
C VAL A 216 -3.82 7.52 -2.54
N VAL A 217 -4.50 8.31 -3.37
CA VAL A 217 -5.09 9.59 -2.98
C VAL A 217 -6.52 9.70 -3.47
N ALA A 218 -7.42 10.20 -2.64
CA ALA A 218 -8.79 10.53 -3.05
C ALA A 218 -8.80 11.85 -3.83
N THR A 219 -9.65 11.95 -4.85
CA THR A 219 -9.72 13.11 -5.74
C THR A 219 -11.02 13.89 -5.53
N GLY A 220 -11.02 15.18 -5.86
CA GLY A 220 -12.17 16.06 -5.62
C GLY A 220 -13.43 15.73 -6.44
N ASP A 221 -13.34 14.81 -7.41
CA ASP A 221 -14.49 14.28 -8.15
C ASP A 221 -15.02 12.95 -7.58
N GLY A 222 -14.53 12.54 -6.40
CA GLY A 222 -14.94 11.34 -5.67
C GLY A 222 -14.20 10.07 -6.07
N ASN A 223 -13.34 10.10 -7.10
CA ASN A 223 -12.55 8.94 -7.51
C ASN A 223 -11.26 8.80 -6.69
N TYR A 224 -10.52 7.71 -6.90
CA TYR A 224 -9.22 7.44 -6.29
C TYR A 224 -8.14 7.34 -7.35
N ILE A 225 -6.95 7.83 -7.04
CA ILE A 225 -5.75 7.70 -7.87
C ILE A 225 -4.79 6.79 -7.15
N VAL A 226 -4.34 5.77 -7.87
CA VAL A 226 -3.56 4.67 -7.34
C VAL A 226 -2.25 4.58 -8.10
N ALA A 227 -1.13 4.57 -7.38
CA ALA A 227 0.20 4.56 -7.94
C ALA A 227 0.99 3.34 -7.46
N GLY A 228 1.84 2.80 -8.35
CA GLY A 228 2.67 1.64 -8.07
C GLY A 228 3.48 1.19 -9.27
N SER A 229 3.49 -0.12 -9.53
CA SER A 229 4.16 -0.69 -10.71
C SER A 229 3.37 -1.84 -11.32
N THR A 230 3.63 -2.12 -12.60
CA THR A 230 2.96 -3.15 -13.38
C THR A 230 3.95 -3.90 -14.28
N GLY A 231 3.62 -5.14 -14.64
CA GLY A 231 4.28 -5.84 -15.74
C GLY A 231 5.56 -6.59 -15.38
N TRP A 232 5.85 -6.82 -14.09
CA TRP A 232 7.05 -7.58 -13.69
C TRP A 232 6.83 -9.09 -13.82
N THR A 233 7.79 -9.79 -14.41
CA THR A 233 7.91 -11.25 -14.30
C THR A 233 9.37 -11.62 -14.02
N PRO A 234 9.65 -12.83 -13.50
CA PRO A 234 11.01 -13.32 -13.34
C PRO A 234 11.81 -13.30 -14.66
N GLU A 235 11.15 -13.53 -15.79
CA GLU A 235 11.75 -13.54 -17.14
C GLU A 235 12.02 -12.13 -17.65
N LYS A 236 11.08 -11.19 -17.44
CA LYS A 236 11.23 -9.79 -17.85
C LYS A 236 12.25 -9.04 -16.99
N ASN A 237 12.32 -9.39 -15.70
CA ASN A 237 13.16 -8.78 -14.66
C ASN A 237 13.14 -7.23 -14.68
N THR A 238 12.04 -6.66 -15.15
CA THR A 238 11.81 -5.22 -15.30
C THR A 238 10.34 -4.96 -15.05
N ARG A 239 9.99 -3.75 -14.64
CA ARG A 239 8.61 -3.34 -14.33
C ARG A 239 8.37 -1.93 -14.81
N SER A 240 7.14 -1.59 -15.20
CA SER A 240 6.80 -0.22 -15.54
C SER A 240 6.14 0.48 -14.36
N ALA A 241 6.40 1.78 -14.20
CA ALA A 241 5.66 2.56 -13.22
C ALA A 241 4.20 2.71 -13.67
N TRP A 242 3.27 2.65 -12.73
CA TRP A 242 1.86 2.52 -13.02
C TRP A 242 1.03 3.51 -12.23
N LEU A 243 0.10 4.17 -12.92
CA LEU A 243 -0.88 5.07 -12.35
C LEU A 243 -2.25 4.73 -12.93
N PHE A 244 -3.25 4.54 -12.08
CA PHE A 244 -4.61 4.30 -12.52
C PHE A 244 -5.63 5.02 -11.64
N LYS A 245 -6.78 5.31 -12.23
CA LYS A 245 -7.90 5.98 -11.57
C LYS A 245 -9.06 5.01 -11.41
N VAL A 246 -9.63 4.99 -10.23
CA VAL A 246 -10.69 4.06 -9.83
C VAL A 246 -11.88 4.84 -9.31
N ALA A 247 -13.07 4.45 -9.75
CA ALA A 247 -14.34 5.00 -9.29
C ALA A 247 -14.71 4.52 -7.88
N PRO A 248 -15.64 5.19 -7.18
CA PRO A 248 -16.10 4.75 -5.86
C PRO A 248 -16.52 3.28 -5.77
N ASP A 249 -17.14 2.76 -6.82
CA ASP A 249 -17.59 1.37 -6.93
C ASP A 249 -16.46 0.37 -7.30
N GLY A 250 -15.22 0.85 -7.40
CA GLY A 250 -14.07 0.06 -7.81
C GLY A 250 -13.98 -0.17 -9.33
N GLY A 251 -14.78 0.52 -10.15
CA GLY A 251 -14.61 0.50 -11.60
C GLY A 251 -13.34 1.24 -12.03
N GLU A 252 -12.50 0.64 -12.88
CA GLU A 252 -11.37 1.36 -13.47
C GLU A 252 -11.90 2.46 -14.42
N VAL A 253 -11.50 3.71 -14.19
CA VAL A 253 -11.82 4.86 -15.02
C VAL A 253 -10.78 5.02 -16.13
N TRP A 254 -9.50 4.98 -15.77
CA TRP A 254 -8.39 4.97 -16.72
C TRP A 254 -7.12 4.39 -16.09
N SER A 255 -6.20 3.95 -16.93
CA SER A 255 -4.89 3.42 -16.54
C SER A 255 -3.78 4.01 -17.43
N ARG A 256 -2.60 4.26 -16.84
CA ARG A 256 -1.41 4.83 -17.48
C ARG A 256 -0.18 4.08 -17.04
N THR A 257 0.56 3.58 -18.03
CA THR A 257 1.86 2.94 -17.82
C THR A 257 2.95 3.88 -18.29
N PHE A 258 3.97 4.07 -17.45
CA PHE A 258 5.12 4.88 -17.78
C PHE A 258 6.28 3.94 -18.11
N PRO A 259 6.66 3.83 -19.39
CA PRO A 259 7.59 2.82 -19.85
C PRO A 259 9.02 3.08 -19.35
N GLY A 260 9.76 2.00 -19.19
CA GLY A 260 11.06 1.99 -18.55
C GLY A 260 10.98 1.28 -17.21
N ASP A 261 12.12 0.79 -16.75
CA ASP A 261 12.18 0.03 -15.52
C ASP A 261 12.02 0.96 -14.30
N GLY A 262 10.93 0.87 -13.55
CA GLY A 262 10.67 1.81 -12.45
C GLY A 262 9.36 1.57 -11.70
N LEU A 263 9.16 2.30 -10.61
CA LEU A 263 7.88 2.30 -9.87
C LEU A 263 7.57 3.67 -9.31
N PHE A 264 6.29 3.91 -9.03
CA PHE A 264 5.87 5.00 -8.14
C PHE A 264 5.67 4.46 -6.73
N THR A 265 6.26 5.15 -5.77
CA THR A 265 6.13 4.88 -4.32
C THR A 265 5.13 5.83 -3.67
N THR A 266 4.87 6.98 -4.29
CA THR A 266 4.10 8.08 -3.72
C THR A 266 3.37 8.86 -4.81
N VAL A 267 2.20 9.39 -4.45
CA VAL A 267 1.41 10.31 -5.27
C VAL A 267 0.79 11.35 -4.34
N ASP A 268 0.72 12.60 -4.80
CA ASP A 268 -0.04 13.66 -4.13
C ASP A 268 -0.82 14.51 -5.14
N LEU A 269 -1.92 15.10 -4.66
CA LEU A 269 -2.75 16.02 -5.43
C LEU A 269 -2.07 17.38 -5.59
N THR A 270 -2.17 17.94 -6.80
CA THR A 270 -1.76 19.33 -7.04
C THR A 270 -2.95 20.28 -6.98
N ALA A 271 -2.69 21.56 -6.69
CA ALA A 271 -3.74 22.57 -6.49
C ALA A 271 -4.65 22.80 -7.72
N ASP A 272 -4.17 22.45 -8.91
CA ASP A 272 -4.90 22.49 -10.18
C ASP A 272 -5.62 21.17 -10.53
N GLY A 273 -5.62 20.18 -9.63
CA GLY A 273 -6.31 18.91 -9.77
C GLY A 273 -5.55 17.85 -10.59
N GLY A 274 -4.29 18.11 -10.93
CA GLY A 274 -3.37 17.08 -11.41
C GLY A 274 -2.69 16.32 -10.26
N PHE A 275 -1.62 15.61 -10.60
CA PHE A 275 -0.89 14.76 -9.66
C PHE A 275 0.62 14.90 -9.80
N ILE A 276 1.31 14.91 -8.67
CA ILE A 276 2.77 14.74 -8.61
C ILE A 276 3.07 13.35 -8.07
N LEU A 277 3.93 12.62 -8.78
CA LEU A 277 4.36 11.27 -8.42
C LEU A 277 5.85 11.25 -8.13
N GLY A 278 6.22 10.36 -7.24
CA GLY A 278 7.59 10.08 -6.88
C GLY A 278 7.86 8.58 -6.89
N GLY A 279 9.07 8.21 -7.25
CA GLY A 279 9.59 6.86 -7.02
C GLY A 279 11.01 6.73 -7.54
N ASN A 280 11.30 5.63 -8.23
CA ASN A 280 12.60 5.40 -8.84
C ASN A 280 12.46 5.04 -10.33
N ARG A 281 13.54 5.30 -11.06
CA ARG A 281 13.73 4.88 -12.44
C ARG A 281 15.06 4.12 -12.58
N ASN A 282 15.08 3.14 -13.47
CA ASN A 282 16.13 2.16 -13.72
C ASN A 282 16.45 1.32 -12.46
N ALA A 283 15.76 0.19 -12.28
CA ALA A 283 16.03 -0.66 -11.12
C ALA A 283 17.48 -1.16 -11.18
N GLY A 284 18.27 -0.79 -10.16
CA GLY A 284 19.69 -1.12 -10.07
C GLY A 284 20.62 0.09 -9.98
N THR A 285 20.26 1.23 -10.56
CA THR A 285 20.87 2.52 -10.18
C THR A 285 20.00 3.25 -9.15
N ASP A 286 18.68 3.05 -9.22
CA ASP A 286 17.68 3.77 -8.44
C ASP A 286 17.89 5.27 -8.57
N ASP A 287 17.46 5.83 -9.69
CA ASP A 287 17.45 7.26 -9.89
C ASP A 287 16.13 7.83 -9.36
N ALA A 288 16.20 8.75 -8.40
CA ALA A 288 15.01 9.33 -7.78
C ALA A 288 14.25 10.14 -8.83
N TRP A 289 13.00 9.78 -9.04
CA TRP A 289 12.23 10.19 -10.20
C TRP A 289 10.94 10.88 -9.80
N LEU A 290 10.71 12.07 -10.35
CA LEU A 290 9.47 12.83 -10.23
C LEU A 290 8.75 12.87 -11.56
N VAL A 291 7.43 12.71 -11.52
CA VAL A 291 6.56 12.83 -12.69
C VAL A 291 5.36 13.69 -12.32
N ARG A 292 5.10 14.72 -13.09
CA ARG A 292 3.89 15.54 -12.99
C ARG A 292 2.95 15.18 -14.14
N VAL A 293 1.70 14.90 -13.81
CA VAL A 293 0.68 14.47 -14.77
C VAL A 293 -0.61 15.22 -14.55
N ASP A 294 -1.31 15.58 -15.62
CA ASP A 294 -2.59 16.26 -15.55
C ASP A 294 -3.70 15.40 -14.89
N ARG A 295 -4.91 15.96 -14.79
CA ARG A 295 -6.07 15.31 -14.15
C ARG A 295 -6.51 14.00 -14.84
N ASP A 296 -6.13 13.83 -16.10
CA ASP A 296 -6.45 12.69 -16.96
C ASP A 296 -5.26 11.71 -17.08
N GLY A 297 -4.20 11.93 -16.27
CA GLY A 297 -2.99 11.11 -16.24
C GLY A 297 -2.05 11.35 -17.42
N GLY A 298 -2.23 12.43 -18.18
CA GLY A 298 -1.33 12.85 -19.24
C GLY A 298 -0.03 13.42 -18.65
N GLU A 299 1.13 12.91 -19.07
CA GLU A 299 2.42 13.42 -18.59
C GLU A 299 2.63 14.88 -19.04
N GLU A 300 2.86 15.77 -18.08
CA GLU A 300 3.24 17.16 -18.34
C GLU A 300 4.76 17.31 -18.33
N TRP A 301 5.43 16.68 -17.37
CA TRP A 301 6.89 16.59 -17.30
C TRP A 301 7.36 15.49 -16.35
N ASN A 302 8.59 15.03 -16.56
CA ASN A 302 9.31 14.20 -15.58
C ASN A 302 10.76 14.66 -15.37
N ARG A 303 11.34 14.38 -14.20
CA ARG A 303 12.71 14.75 -13.80
C ARG A 303 13.36 13.67 -12.95
N THR A 304 14.64 13.43 -13.17
CA THR A 304 15.51 12.76 -12.20
C THR A 304 16.12 13.81 -11.27
N ILE A 305 16.07 13.57 -9.96
CA ILE A 305 16.56 14.50 -8.92
C ILE A 305 17.65 13.83 -8.09
N GLY A 306 18.71 14.58 -7.74
CA GLY A 306 19.82 14.07 -6.91
C GLY A 306 21.00 13.45 -7.66
N GLY A 307 20.97 13.36 -9.00
CA GLY A 307 22.07 12.84 -9.84
C GLY A 307 22.00 11.34 -10.13
N ASN A 308 23.12 10.76 -10.59
CA ASN A 308 23.23 9.33 -10.89
C ASN A 308 23.23 8.52 -9.59
N ASP A 309 22.39 7.49 -9.52
CA ASP A 309 22.18 6.65 -8.35
C ASP A 309 21.67 7.45 -7.14
N SER A 310 20.72 8.35 -7.40
CA SER A 310 20.22 9.33 -6.42
C SER A 310 19.28 8.75 -5.36
N GLY A 311 18.87 7.51 -5.53
CA GLY A 311 18.02 6.75 -4.61
C GLY A 311 16.56 6.67 -5.05
N ILE A 312 15.69 6.51 -4.07
CA ILE A 312 14.27 6.31 -4.24
C ILE A 312 13.57 7.52 -3.61
N VAL A 313 12.64 8.14 -4.31
CA VAL A 313 11.71 9.07 -3.66
C VAL A 313 10.84 8.24 -2.72
N ASP A 314 10.93 8.43 -1.41
CA ASP A 314 10.05 7.74 -0.47
C ASP A 314 8.69 8.46 -0.38
N ASN A 315 8.68 9.79 -0.46
CA ASN A 315 7.45 10.59 -0.38
C ASN A 315 7.58 11.95 -1.09
N VAL A 316 6.49 12.43 -1.68
CA VAL A 316 6.37 13.76 -2.27
C VAL A 316 5.06 14.41 -1.82
N ILE A 317 5.10 15.71 -1.52
CA ILE A 317 3.91 16.50 -1.21
C ILE A 317 3.92 17.84 -1.95
N SER A 318 2.74 18.30 -2.37
CA SER A 318 2.52 19.61 -2.97
C SER A 318 2.54 20.71 -1.92
N THR A 319 3.28 21.78 -2.20
CA THR A 319 3.45 22.89 -1.27
C THR A 319 2.51 24.03 -1.63
N GLN A 320 1.35 24.06 -0.98
CA GLN A 320 0.24 24.97 -1.30
C GLN A 320 0.57 26.48 -1.28
N VAL A 321 1.65 26.88 -0.60
CA VAL A 321 2.03 28.30 -0.46
C VAL A 321 2.76 28.84 -1.70
N ASP A 322 3.58 28.02 -2.36
CA ASP A 322 4.43 28.45 -3.48
C ASP A 322 4.25 27.60 -4.75
N GLY A 323 3.37 26.60 -4.72
CA GLY A 323 3.01 25.74 -5.85
C GLY A 323 4.06 24.70 -6.26
N GLY A 324 5.18 24.61 -5.54
CA GLY A 324 6.21 23.61 -5.79
C GLY A 324 5.99 22.28 -5.05
N TYR A 325 7.06 21.51 -4.86
CA TYR A 325 6.99 20.21 -4.21
C TYR A 325 8.09 20.05 -3.16
N LEU A 326 7.78 19.35 -2.07
CA LEU A 326 8.79 18.83 -1.15
C LEU A 326 8.91 17.34 -1.35
N VAL A 327 10.15 16.86 -1.47
CA VAL A 327 10.45 15.48 -1.82
C VAL A 327 11.44 14.92 -0.82
N ALA A 328 11.11 13.78 -0.23
CA ALA A 328 12.04 13.01 0.57
C ALA A 328 12.62 11.89 -0.30
N VAL A 329 13.94 11.86 -0.40
CA VAL A 329 14.69 10.87 -1.18
C VAL A 329 15.63 10.14 -0.24
N ARG A 330 15.69 8.83 -0.39
CA ARG A 330 16.56 7.96 0.38
C ARG A 330 17.40 7.13 -0.56
N ASN A 331 18.70 7.04 -0.28
CA ASN A 331 19.64 6.30 -1.13
C ASN A 331 20.15 5.03 -0.42
N PRO A 332 19.44 3.90 -0.55
CA PRO A 332 19.81 2.67 0.16
C PRO A 332 21.19 2.12 -0.27
N TRP A 333 21.68 2.50 -1.44
CA TRP A 333 22.96 2.01 -1.98
C TRP A 333 24.16 2.87 -1.61
N GLU A 334 23.93 4.08 -1.11
CA GLU A 334 24.99 4.99 -0.69
C GLU A 334 25.87 4.30 0.38
N ALA A 335 25.23 3.64 1.35
CA ALA A 335 25.93 2.97 2.43
C ALA A 335 26.88 1.85 1.97
N ALA A 336 26.47 1.09 0.94
CA ALA A 336 27.28 0.02 0.37
C ALA A 336 28.51 0.53 -0.40
N ARG A 337 28.48 1.79 -0.88
CA ARG A 337 29.55 2.39 -1.69
C ARG A 337 30.51 3.26 -0.88
N SER A 338 29.99 4.05 0.07
CA SER A 338 30.78 5.01 0.86
C SER A 338 31.22 4.46 2.21
N GLY A 339 30.63 3.36 2.69
CA GLY A 339 30.86 2.85 4.04
C GLY A 339 30.28 3.74 5.15
N THR A 340 29.45 4.72 4.79
CA THR A 340 28.70 5.58 5.72
C THR A 340 27.25 5.08 5.82
N ALA A 341 26.45 5.64 6.71
CA ALA A 341 25.01 5.40 6.67
C ALA A 341 24.37 6.12 5.47
N ALA A 342 23.15 5.70 5.10
CA ALA A 342 22.38 6.28 4.00
C ALA A 342 21.47 7.39 4.54
N PRO A 343 21.77 8.69 4.30
CA PRO A 343 20.96 9.78 4.80
C PRO A 343 19.65 9.91 4.00
N ILE A 344 18.64 10.48 4.66
CA ILE A 344 17.47 11.02 3.96
C ILE A 344 17.82 12.42 3.46
N ARG A 345 17.47 12.72 2.21
CA ARG A 345 17.66 14.03 1.58
C ARG A 345 16.31 14.64 1.25
N LEU A 346 16.14 15.90 1.61
CA LEU A 346 14.99 16.70 1.22
C LEU A 346 15.35 17.55 0.01
N PHE A 347 14.45 17.57 -0.96
CA PHE A 347 14.50 18.47 -2.10
C PHE A 347 13.25 19.34 -2.08
N LYS A 348 13.44 20.66 -2.15
CA LYS A 348 12.38 21.58 -2.52
C LYS A 348 12.51 21.93 -3.97
N THR A 349 11.41 21.84 -4.69
CA THR A 349 11.32 22.23 -6.09
C THR A 349 10.35 23.39 -6.28
N ASP A 350 10.47 24.03 -7.43
CA ASP A 350 9.44 24.90 -7.99
C ASP A 350 8.32 24.07 -8.67
N PRO A 351 7.25 24.69 -9.18
CA PRO A 351 6.16 23.96 -9.85
C PRO A 351 6.59 23.20 -11.13
N THR A 352 7.74 23.55 -11.72
CA THR A 352 8.29 22.94 -12.95
C THR A 352 9.22 21.75 -12.68
N GLY A 353 9.46 21.46 -11.40
CA GLY A 353 10.36 20.40 -10.94
C GLY A 353 11.83 20.84 -10.85
N GLU A 354 12.14 22.13 -11.01
CA GLU A 354 13.50 22.64 -10.80
C GLU A 354 13.81 22.67 -9.29
N VAL A 355 14.96 22.11 -8.89
CA VAL A 355 15.38 22.06 -7.49
C VAL A 355 15.82 23.45 -7.02
N LEU A 356 15.10 23.99 -6.04
CA LEU A 356 15.41 25.27 -5.39
C LEU A 356 16.45 25.10 -4.29
N TRP A 357 16.33 24.04 -3.50
CA TRP A 357 17.31 23.69 -2.48
C TRP A 357 17.27 22.20 -2.15
N THR A 358 18.40 21.71 -1.62
CA THR A 358 18.55 20.35 -1.09
C THR A 358 19.08 20.42 0.34
N LYS A 359 18.57 19.55 1.21
CA LYS A 359 19.04 19.40 2.59
C LYS A 359 19.26 17.92 2.89
N THR A 360 20.49 17.55 3.24
CA THR A 360 20.81 16.24 3.81
C THR A 360 20.50 16.25 5.30
N LEU A 361 19.88 15.18 5.78
CA LEU A 361 19.54 14.95 7.17
C LEU A 361 20.41 13.81 7.71
N ASP A 362 21.66 14.14 8.01
CA ASP A 362 22.64 13.19 8.54
C ASP A 362 22.21 12.66 9.93
N GLU A 363 21.36 13.43 10.65
CA GLU A 363 20.76 12.99 11.92
C GLU A 363 19.80 11.81 11.76
N MET A 364 19.43 11.45 10.53
CA MET A 364 18.49 10.37 10.17
C MET A 364 19.17 9.23 9.40
N ASP A 365 20.49 9.16 9.50
CA ASP A 365 21.34 8.18 8.86
C ASP A 365 20.86 6.74 9.13
N GLY A 366 20.67 5.95 8.07
CA GLY A 366 20.20 4.56 8.20
C GLY A 366 18.69 4.41 8.42
N GLY A 367 17.93 5.50 8.21
CA GLY A 367 16.48 5.43 8.14
C GLY A 367 15.99 4.44 7.06
N THR A 368 14.86 3.80 7.30
CA THR A 368 14.24 2.82 6.38
C THR A 368 13.21 3.43 5.44
N GLY A 369 12.78 4.66 5.71
CA GLY A 369 11.76 5.37 4.94
C GLY A 369 11.56 6.80 5.46
N ALA A 370 10.80 7.58 4.70
CA ALA A 370 10.48 8.97 4.98
C ALA A 370 9.02 9.28 4.62
N THR A 371 8.21 9.71 5.59
CA THR A 371 6.86 10.25 5.33
C THR A 371 6.84 11.76 5.58
N LEU A 372 6.34 12.54 4.62
CA LEU A 372 6.18 14.00 4.75
C LEU A 372 4.72 14.35 5.07
N LEU A 373 4.52 15.23 6.05
CA LEU A 373 3.20 15.75 6.41
C LEU A 373 3.15 17.26 6.29
N VAL A 374 2.07 17.80 5.72
CA VAL A 374 1.76 19.22 5.80
C VAL A 374 1.19 19.52 7.18
N VAL A 375 1.81 20.43 7.95
CA VAL A 375 1.28 20.82 9.27
C VAL A 375 0.18 21.88 9.11
N PRO A 376 -1.08 21.60 9.54
CA PRO A 376 -2.17 22.55 9.46
C PRO A 376 -1.86 23.83 10.26
N GLY A 377 -2.12 25.00 9.67
CA GLY A 377 -1.87 26.30 10.31
C GLY A 377 -0.40 26.69 10.48
N GLY A 378 0.54 25.93 9.90
CA GLY A 378 1.97 26.01 10.16
C GLY A 378 2.72 27.24 9.69
N GLY A 379 2.07 28.24 9.06
CA GLY A 379 2.70 29.52 8.69
C GLY A 379 3.92 29.36 7.76
N ALA A 380 3.70 29.62 6.48
CA ALA A 380 4.64 29.41 5.37
C ALA A 380 5.10 27.97 5.16
N VAL A 381 5.68 27.25 6.13
CA VAL A 381 6.19 25.90 5.84
C VAL A 381 6.56 25.12 7.13
N GLY A 382 5.72 24.17 7.52
CA GLY A 382 6.05 23.20 8.57
C GLY A 382 5.78 21.81 8.01
N TYR A 383 6.83 21.06 7.73
CA TYR A 383 6.71 19.67 7.29
C TYR A 383 7.21 18.74 8.37
N LEU A 384 6.48 17.67 8.65
CA LEU A 384 6.99 16.62 9.52
C LEU A 384 7.57 15.52 8.67
N LEU A 385 8.79 15.09 9.02
CA LEU A 385 9.43 13.92 8.46
C LEU A 385 9.49 12.84 9.53
N ALA A 386 8.86 11.70 9.27
CA ALA A 386 8.96 10.52 10.12
C ALA A 386 9.95 9.53 9.50
N CYS A 387 10.96 9.10 10.27
CA CYS A 387 12.07 8.29 9.79
C CYS A 387 12.37 7.09 10.69
N GLY A 388 12.79 5.97 10.09
CA GLY A 388 13.81 5.09 10.69
C GLY A 388 13.41 3.94 11.61
N ALA A 389 14.44 3.12 11.84
CA ALA A 389 14.47 1.81 12.50
C ALA A 389 15.61 1.75 13.50
N VAL A 390 15.47 0.96 14.57
CA VAL A 390 16.64 0.50 15.36
C VAL A 390 16.91 -0.96 14.98
N LEU A 391 18.18 -1.30 14.71
CA LEU A 391 18.60 -2.69 14.85
C LEU A 391 19.22 -2.85 16.25
N PRO A 392 18.87 -3.88 17.02
CA PRO A 392 19.52 -4.14 18.30
C PRO A 392 21.05 -4.21 18.12
N GLY A 393 21.79 -3.27 18.73
CA GLY A 393 23.24 -3.19 18.64
C GLY A 393 23.81 -2.33 17.52
N SER A 394 23.00 -1.56 16.78
CA SER A 394 23.48 -0.56 15.81
C SER A 394 23.65 0.83 16.44
N ASP A 395 24.65 1.59 16.01
CA ASP A 395 24.84 3.01 16.35
C ASP A 395 23.94 3.95 15.51
N LEU A 396 22.93 3.42 14.81
CA LEU A 396 22.04 4.21 13.97
C LEU A 396 21.05 5.02 14.83
N PRO A 397 20.71 6.27 14.43
CA PRO A 397 19.65 7.05 15.05
C PRO A 397 18.33 6.28 15.04
N GLY A 398 17.66 6.26 16.20
CA GLY A 398 16.36 5.61 16.35
C GLY A 398 15.23 6.31 15.58
N PRO A 399 14.01 5.72 15.58
CA PRO A 399 12.87 6.31 14.89
C PRO A 399 12.69 7.76 15.31
N CYS A 400 12.46 8.63 14.35
CA CYS A 400 12.45 10.06 14.57
C CYS A 400 11.21 10.68 13.93
N LEU A 401 10.61 11.65 14.62
CA LEU A 401 9.73 12.62 13.99
C LEU A 401 10.41 13.98 14.09
N SER A 402 10.65 14.61 12.95
CA SER A 402 11.28 15.93 12.89
C SER A 402 10.38 16.94 12.22
N LYS A 403 10.18 18.07 12.88
CA LYS A 403 9.58 19.24 12.25
C LYS A 403 10.63 20.00 11.48
N ILE A 404 10.39 20.19 10.20
CA ILE A 404 11.22 20.94 9.27
C ILE A 404 10.53 22.26 8.97
N GLY A 405 11.24 23.35 9.21
CA GLY A 405 10.83 24.70 8.83
C GLY A 405 11.05 24.95 7.32
N GLY A 406 10.54 26.07 6.83
CA GLY A 406 10.47 26.32 5.38
C GLY A 406 11.73 26.45 4.59
N THR A 407 12.80 26.71 5.28
CA THR A 407 14.14 26.80 4.71
C THR A 407 14.89 25.47 4.84
N GLY A 408 14.19 24.38 5.19
CA GLY A 408 14.78 23.05 5.42
C GLY A 408 15.45 22.89 6.79
N SER A 409 15.32 23.86 7.70
CA SER A 409 15.90 23.78 9.05
C SER A 409 15.06 22.90 9.96
N ILE A 410 15.70 21.95 10.66
CA ILE A 410 15.04 21.18 11.73
C ILE A 410 14.68 22.15 12.87
N VAL A 411 13.40 22.21 13.22
CA VAL A 411 12.85 22.99 14.34
C VAL A 411 12.94 22.18 15.63
N TRP A 412 12.55 20.92 15.57
CA TRP A 412 12.69 19.94 16.64
C TRP A 412 12.71 18.54 16.06
N THR A 413 13.27 17.60 16.83
CA THR A 413 13.23 16.17 16.57
C THR A 413 12.83 15.47 17.86
N VAL A 414 11.92 14.50 17.74
CA VAL A 414 11.58 13.60 18.84
C VAL A 414 11.84 12.17 18.43
N THR A 415 12.51 11.45 19.32
CA THR A 415 12.70 10.00 19.24
C THR A 415 11.85 9.37 20.33
N PRO A 416 10.71 8.76 19.98
CA PRO A 416 9.86 8.10 20.97
C PRO A 416 10.62 6.93 21.62
N GLU A 417 10.68 6.90 22.95
CA GLU A 417 11.09 5.71 23.67
C GLU A 417 9.91 4.73 23.69
N VAL A 418 10.08 3.56 23.07
CA VAL A 418 9.05 2.51 23.04
C VAL A 418 9.52 1.31 23.88
N PRO A 419 8.67 0.76 24.77
CA PRO A 419 9.08 -0.36 25.61
C PRO A 419 9.50 -1.58 24.80
N GLY A 420 10.73 -2.06 25.04
CA GLY A 420 11.14 -3.41 24.65
C GLY A 420 11.67 -3.61 23.23
N GLY A 421 11.80 -2.57 22.39
CA GLY A 421 12.31 -2.78 21.04
C GLY A 421 12.46 -1.56 20.16
N ALA A 422 12.73 -1.85 18.89
CA ALA A 422 12.88 -0.89 17.81
C ALA A 422 11.54 -0.62 17.12
N LEU A 423 11.03 0.61 17.15
CA LEU A 423 9.86 0.98 16.38
C LEU A 423 10.27 1.38 14.95
N LEU A 424 9.65 0.77 13.94
CA LEU A 424 9.74 1.20 12.55
C LEU A 424 8.58 2.15 12.24
N VAL A 425 8.84 3.45 12.02
CA VAL A 425 7.73 4.33 11.61
C VAL A 425 7.33 4.02 10.16
N THR A 426 6.09 3.58 9.96
CA THR A 426 5.57 3.17 8.65
C THR A 426 4.64 4.22 8.04
N SER A 427 3.91 4.96 8.87
CA SER A 427 3.02 6.04 8.43
C SER A 427 2.79 7.05 9.55
N ALA A 428 2.40 8.27 9.17
CA ALA A 428 2.14 9.36 10.11
C ALA A 428 1.03 10.27 9.59
N VAL A 429 0.36 10.99 10.48
CA VAL A 429 -0.67 11.99 10.16
C VAL A 429 -0.62 13.18 11.11
N ALA A 430 -1.06 14.35 10.62
CA ALA A 430 -1.22 15.57 11.39
C ALA A 430 -2.72 15.99 11.35
N PRO A 431 -3.59 15.38 12.18
CA PRO A 431 -5.04 15.57 12.08
C PRO A 431 -5.48 17.01 12.32
N SER A 432 -4.76 17.73 13.18
CA SER A 432 -5.07 19.11 13.52
C SER A 432 -3.79 19.91 13.82
N PRO A 433 -3.85 21.25 13.84
CA PRO A 433 -2.70 22.07 14.19
C PRO A 433 -2.13 21.69 15.58
N GLY A 434 -0.95 21.08 15.58
CA GLY A 434 -0.26 20.73 16.81
C GLY A 434 -0.66 19.39 17.42
N GLU A 435 -1.36 18.54 16.68
CA GLU A 435 -1.56 17.14 17.03
C GLU A 435 -0.93 16.29 15.94
N TYR A 436 -0.16 15.29 16.34
CA TYR A 436 0.52 14.39 15.42
C TYR A 436 0.35 12.95 15.89
N ALA A 437 0.23 12.04 14.94
CA ALA A 437 0.19 10.62 15.22
C ALA A 437 1.10 9.89 14.23
N PHE A 438 1.70 8.80 14.67
CA PHE A 438 2.42 7.91 13.80
C PHE A 438 2.22 6.47 14.23
N THR A 439 2.39 5.58 13.27
CA THR A 439 2.26 4.15 13.47
C THR A 439 3.54 3.42 13.07
N GLY A 440 3.71 2.22 13.61
CA GLY A 440 4.84 1.37 13.30
C GLY A 440 4.81 0.02 13.99
N THR A 441 5.74 -0.85 13.64
CA THR A 441 5.92 -2.16 14.28
C THR A 441 7.11 -2.12 15.24
N VAL A 442 6.97 -2.71 16.43
CA VAL A 442 8.08 -2.83 17.41
C VAL A 442 8.73 -4.21 17.37
N TYR A 443 10.00 -4.27 16.93
CA TYR A 443 10.75 -5.53 16.93
C TYR A 443 11.47 -5.75 18.26
N ALA A 444 11.05 -6.80 18.99
CA ALA A 444 11.59 -7.18 20.30
C ALA A 444 12.27 -8.58 20.33
N GLY A 445 12.66 -9.12 19.16
CA GLY A 445 13.30 -10.45 19.07
C GLY A 445 12.33 -11.64 19.18
N GLY A 446 11.05 -11.41 18.89
CA GLY A 446 9.96 -12.39 18.87
C GLY A 446 8.75 -11.87 18.08
N PRO A 447 7.55 -12.46 18.26
CA PRO A 447 6.29 -11.86 17.81
C PRO A 447 6.21 -10.39 18.23
N HIS A 448 5.60 -9.57 17.38
CA HIS A 448 5.58 -8.13 17.52
C HIS A 448 4.21 -7.58 17.18
N ASP A 449 3.85 -6.49 17.83
CA ASP A 449 2.58 -5.78 17.67
C ASP A 449 2.79 -4.47 16.92
N GLY A 450 1.71 -3.98 16.30
CA GLY A 450 1.65 -2.64 15.74
C GLY A 450 1.39 -1.60 16.83
N TRP A 451 1.89 -0.38 16.64
CA TRP A 451 1.81 0.69 17.62
C TRP A 451 1.25 1.96 17.01
N LEU A 452 0.38 2.64 17.75
CA LEU A 452 0.00 4.04 17.53
C LEU A 452 0.63 4.90 18.61
N VAL A 453 1.30 5.98 18.23
CA VAL A 453 1.87 6.95 19.15
C VAL A 453 1.35 8.34 18.81
N LEU A 454 0.82 9.03 19.81
CA LEU A 454 0.26 10.37 19.70
C LEU A 454 1.21 11.39 20.33
N LEU A 455 1.34 12.55 19.70
CA LEU A 455 2.22 13.64 20.11
C LEU A 455 1.50 14.98 20.16
N ASP A 456 1.95 15.85 21.07
CA ASP A 456 1.57 17.26 21.11
C ASP A 456 2.37 18.13 20.11
N HIS A 457 2.02 19.41 20.05
CA HIS A 457 2.61 20.40 19.14
C HIS A 457 4.11 20.64 19.31
N THR A 458 4.68 20.23 20.45
CA THR A 458 6.11 20.30 20.76
C THR A 458 6.83 18.98 20.52
N GLY A 459 6.09 17.94 20.15
CA GLY A 459 6.57 16.59 19.88
C GLY A 459 6.55 15.68 21.10
N ASN A 460 6.05 16.10 22.28
CA ASN A 460 6.01 15.19 23.43
C ASN A 460 4.96 14.10 23.21
N VAL A 461 5.29 12.87 23.60
CA VAL A 461 4.35 11.74 23.57
C VAL A 461 3.22 11.99 24.57
N THR A 462 1.98 12.01 24.08
CA THR A 462 0.76 12.17 24.89
C THR A 462 0.11 10.82 25.22
N SER A 463 0.18 9.87 24.29
CA SER A 463 -0.26 8.48 24.50
C SER A 463 0.45 7.54 23.52
N ALA A 464 0.49 6.25 23.87
CA ALA A 464 1.00 5.20 23.02
C ALA A 464 0.20 3.91 23.28
N HIS A 465 -0.19 3.24 22.21
CA HIS A 465 -1.06 2.05 22.25
C HIS A 465 -0.47 0.98 21.34
N SER A 466 -0.35 -0.24 21.85
CA SER A 466 -0.05 -1.41 21.04
C SER A 466 -1.34 -2.13 20.65
N PHE A 467 -1.34 -2.68 19.44
CA PHE A 467 -2.41 -3.50 18.92
C PHE A 467 -1.77 -4.78 18.37
N GLY A 468 -2.29 -5.92 18.80
CA GLY A 468 -1.88 -7.23 18.33
C GLY A 468 -2.30 -8.32 19.31
N GLY A 469 -1.77 -9.52 19.12
CA GLY A 469 -2.01 -10.70 19.94
C GLY A 469 -0.73 -11.47 20.23
N ASP A 470 -0.84 -12.80 20.30
CA ASP A 470 0.31 -13.64 20.66
C ASP A 470 1.26 -13.90 19.47
N ALA A 471 0.88 -13.49 18.26
CA ALA A 471 1.64 -13.67 17.02
C ALA A 471 2.08 -12.29 16.44
N THR A 472 2.73 -12.32 15.28
CA THR A 472 3.16 -11.09 14.60
C THR A 472 1.98 -10.35 13.98
N ASP A 473 1.88 -9.07 14.30
CA ASP A 473 0.90 -8.12 13.80
C ASP A 473 1.62 -6.83 13.42
N ASP A 474 1.53 -6.47 12.15
CA ASP A 474 2.17 -5.31 11.55
C ASP A 474 1.13 -4.23 11.24
N ILE A 475 1.50 -2.97 11.46
CA ILE A 475 0.72 -1.82 10.99
C ILE A 475 1.59 -0.98 10.06
N SER A 476 1.15 -0.85 8.83
CA SER A 476 1.89 -0.19 7.75
C SER A 476 1.29 1.17 7.35
N ALA A 477 0.00 1.39 7.62
CA ALA A 477 -0.71 2.59 7.19
C ALA A 477 -1.58 3.19 8.29
N LEU A 478 -1.72 4.52 8.26
CA LEU A 478 -2.48 5.30 9.23
C LEU A 478 -3.23 6.43 8.51
N ALA A 479 -4.50 6.63 8.86
CA ALA A 479 -5.26 7.81 8.48
C ALA A 479 -6.01 8.40 9.69
N ALA A 480 -6.13 9.73 9.71
CA ALA A 480 -7.05 10.40 10.63
C ALA A 480 -8.49 10.22 10.13
N THR A 481 -9.43 10.17 11.07
CA THR A 481 -10.86 10.00 10.76
C THR A 481 -11.66 11.25 11.13
N ALA A 482 -12.74 11.52 10.41
CA ALA A 482 -13.57 12.72 10.53
C ALA A 482 -14.24 12.87 11.91
N ASP A 483 -14.38 11.77 12.66
CA ASP A 483 -14.87 11.77 14.05
C ASP A 483 -13.78 12.14 15.07
N GLY A 484 -12.56 12.46 14.61
CA GLY A 484 -11.43 12.84 15.44
C GLY A 484 -10.58 11.65 15.92
N GLY A 485 -10.88 10.42 15.51
CA GLY A 485 -10.05 9.24 15.81
C GLY A 485 -9.05 8.90 14.71
N TYR A 486 -8.56 7.66 14.73
CA TYR A 486 -7.64 7.12 13.73
C TYR A 486 -8.11 5.79 13.17
N ILE A 487 -7.73 5.49 11.93
CA ILE A 487 -7.84 4.18 11.32
C ILE A 487 -6.43 3.70 10.96
N LEU A 488 -6.09 2.50 11.41
CA LEU A 488 -4.81 1.86 11.17
C LEU A 488 -5.04 0.63 10.29
N ALA A 489 -4.15 0.39 9.34
CA ALA A 489 -4.21 -0.78 8.49
C ALA A 489 -2.86 -1.46 8.37
N GLY A 490 -2.89 -2.78 8.24
CA GLY A 490 -1.70 -3.61 8.19
C GLY A 490 -2.05 -5.09 8.04
N THR A 491 -1.25 -5.95 8.64
CA THR A 491 -1.42 -7.40 8.55
C THR A 491 -1.34 -8.04 9.93
N THR A 492 -2.02 -9.15 10.10
CA THR A 492 -2.07 -9.86 11.39
C THR A 492 -1.93 -11.36 11.18
N ARG A 493 -1.17 -11.99 12.08
CA ARG A 493 -1.15 -13.46 12.28
C ARG A 493 -1.93 -13.88 13.52
N SER A 494 -2.25 -12.92 14.39
CA SER A 494 -3.00 -13.17 15.62
C SER A 494 -4.49 -13.34 15.37
N PHE A 495 -5.04 -12.73 14.33
CA PHE A 495 -6.49 -12.68 14.08
C PHE A 495 -6.83 -13.13 12.63
N GLY A 496 -7.79 -14.02 12.42
CA GLY A 496 -8.20 -14.47 11.06
C GLY A 496 -8.53 -15.96 10.94
N GLU A 497 -8.88 -16.43 9.74
CA GLU A 497 -9.34 -17.82 9.48
C GLU A 497 -8.31 -18.90 9.91
N ASN A 498 -7.02 -18.58 9.90
CA ASN A 498 -5.93 -19.44 10.38
C ASN A 498 -5.25 -18.92 11.68
N GLY A 499 -5.73 -17.80 12.23
CA GLY A 499 -5.17 -17.21 13.45
C GLY A 499 -5.49 -18.08 14.67
N ARG A 500 -4.54 -18.20 15.60
CA ARG A 500 -4.83 -18.82 16.91
C ARG A 500 -5.95 -18.03 17.56
N ALA A 501 -7.09 -18.67 17.83
CA ALA A 501 -8.19 -18.04 18.55
C ALA A 501 -7.64 -17.38 19.82
N ALA A 502 -7.93 -16.07 19.99
CA ALA A 502 -7.49 -15.30 21.14
C ALA A 502 -7.84 -16.04 22.45
N PRO A 503 -6.86 -16.39 23.31
CA PRO A 503 -7.20 -16.68 24.69
C PRO A 503 -7.72 -15.37 25.31
N GLY A 504 -8.86 -15.44 26.00
CA GLY A 504 -9.57 -14.25 26.51
C GLY A 504 -8.63 -13.26 27.20
N ARG A 505 -8.80 -11.96 26.87
CA ARG A 505 -8.07 -10.81 27.43
C ARG A 505 -7.69 -11.05 28.89
N ALA A 506 -6.39 -11.14 29.17
CA ALA A 506 -5.90 -10.85 30.50
C ALA A 506 -6.18 -9.35 30.79
N PRO A 507 -6.62 -8.97 32.01
CA PRO A 507 -6.97 -7.59 32.32
C PRO A 507 -5.78 -6.64 32.09
N GLY A 508 -6.07 -5.49 31.48
CA GLY A 508 -5.08 -4.48 31.11
C GLY A 508 -4.29 -3.90 32.27
N PHE A 509 -3.13 -3.37 31.93
CA PHE A 509 -2.23 -2.63 32.81
C PHE A 509 -2.78 -1.23 33.13
N GLU A 510 -3.86 -1.14 33.91
CA GLU A 510 -4.07 0.02 34.77
C GLU A 510 -3.23 -0.16 36.04
N ALA A 511 -1.91 0.08 35.97
CA ALA A 511 -1.09 0.36 37.15
C ALA A 511 0.36 0.71 36.76
N LEU A 512 0.61 1.92 36.26
CA LEU A 512 1.86 2.63 36.59
C LEU A 512 1.76 4.16 36.40
N ALA A 513 0.71 4.77 36.93
CA ALA A 513 0.63 6.23 37.04
C ALA A 513 0.12 6.65 38.43
N ALA A 514 0.91 6.34 39.47
CA ALA A 514 0.93 7.09 40.73
C ALA A 514 2.09 6.59 41.59
N THR A 515 3.17 7.36 41.70
CA THR A 515 3.79 7.80 42.96
C THR A 515 5.09 8.55 42.65
N VAL A 516 4.99 9.84 42.34
CA VAL A 516 6.05 10.81 42.67
C VAL A 516 5.38 12.06 43.21
N ALA A 517 5.17 12.10 44.52
CA ALA A 517 5.19 13.33 45.33
C ALA A 517 4.93 12.99 46.81
N CYS A 518 6.00 12.69 47.56
CA CYS A 518 6.24 13.30 48.86
C CYS A 518 7.57 12.80 49.42
N GLY A 519 8.62 13.61 49.24
CA GLY A 519 9.78 13.58 50.11
C GLY A 519 9.49 14.29 51.44
N ILE A 520 10.34 13.98 52.42
CA ILE A 520 10.50 14.58 53.77
C ILE A 520 9.76 13.83 54.89
N GLY A 521 10.52 13.22 55.81
CA GLY A 521 9.93 12.74 57.07
C GLY A 521 10.74 11.82 57.99
N VAL A 522 12.02 12.11 58.25
CA VAL A 522 12.68 11.97 59.57
C VAL A 522 12.58 10.64 60.35
N LEU A 523 13.76 10.02 60.54
CA LEU A 523 14.15 9.22 61.71
C LEU A 523 13.51 9.68 63.03
N ARG A 524 12.79 8.81 63.75
CA ARG A 524 13.01 8.59 65.21
C ARG A 524 12.26 7.37 65.77
N ARG A 525 13.05 6.60 66.52
CA ARG A 525 12.73 5.50 67.45
C ARG A 525 11.54 5.78 68.38
N GLY A 526 10.87 4.71 68.83
CA GLY A 526 10.10 4.74 70.08
C GLY A 526 9.19 3.55 70.41
N VAL A 527 9.79 2.37 70.69
CA VAL A 527 9.49 1.45 71.81
C VAL A 527 8.07 1.38 72.45
N ARG A 528 7.61 0.11 72.64
CA ARG A 528 6.67 -0.51 73.63
C ARG A 528 5.16 -0.57 73.32
N ARG A 529 4.62 -1.81 73.21
CA ARG A 529 4.14 -2.66 74.33
C ARG A 529 3.87 -4.09 73.82
N GLY A 530 4.18 -5.10 74.65
CA GLY A 530 4.00 -6.53 74.40
C GLY A 530 5.23 -7.29 74.81
#